data_AF-D2C054-F1
#
_entry.id   AF-D2C054-F1
#
_cell.length_a   1.000
_cell.length_b   1.000
_cell.length_c   1.000
_cell.angle_alpha   90.00
_cell.angle_beta   90.00
_cell.angle_gamma   90.00
#
_symmetry.space_group_name_H-M   'P 1'
#
loop_
_entity.id
_entity.type
_entity.pdbx_description
1 polymer ?
#
loop_
_entity_poly.entity_id
_entity_poly.type
_entity_poly.pdbx_seq_one_letter_code
_entity_poly.pdbx_strand_id
1 'polypeptide(L)'
;MPGFIHINEEKTPISREALLQEANALIQNHDDYLHGMIANAVEQKNGVLVFRGEYFLDSDGLPTNKTTAVFNMFKHLAHVLSEKYQLVD
;
A
#
# COMPACT_ATOMS: atom_id res chain seq x y z
N MET A 1 -35.95 -18.82 -0.54
CA MET A 1 -34.60 -19.05 0.02
C MET A 1 -33.77 -17.84 -0.31
N PRO A 2 -33.39 -16.99 0.66
CA PRO A 2 -32.51 -15.86 0.38
C PRO A 2 -31.06 -16.35 0.38
N GLY A 3 -30.31 -15.92 -0.63
CA GLY A 3 -28.95 -16.35 -0.90
C GLY A 3 -28.01 -16.07 0.27
N PHE A 4 -27.12 -17.02 0.52
CA PHE A 4 -25.94 -16.84 1.36
C PHE A 4 -25.11 -15.69 0.77
N ILE A 5 -25.26 -14.51 1.35
CA ILE A 5 -24.21 -13.49 1.30
C ILE A 5 -23.01 -14.10 2.01
N HIS A 6 -22.04 -14.58 1.24
CA HIS A 6 -20.69 -14.77 1.72
C HIS A 6 -20.16 -13.39 2.09
N ILE A 7 -20.36 -12.98 3.35
CA ILE A 7 -19.57 -11.92 3.98
C ILE A 7 -18.17 -12.50 4.17
N ASN A 8 -17.42 -12.58 3.08
CA ASN A 8 -16.01 -12.91 3.09
C ASN A 8 -15.28 -11.76 3.79
N GLU A 9 -14.89 -11.98 5.05
CA GLU A 9 -13.95 -11.20 5.88
C GLU A 9 -14.17 -9.67 5.86
N GLU A 10 -14.60 -9.12 7.00
CA GLU A 10 -14.98 -7.72 7.25
C GLU A 10 -13.83 -6.71 7.03
N LYS A 11 -13.35 -6.57 5.80
CA LYS A 11 -12.41 -5.52 5.43
C LYS A 11 -13.11 -4.17 5.58
N THR A 12 -12.51 -3.31 6.38
CA THR A 12 -13.06 -1.99 6.65
C THR A 12 -13.03 -1.18 5.36
N PRO A 13 -14.17 -0.64 4.90
CA PRO A 13 -14.19 0.25 3.75
C PRO A 13 -13.39 1.51 4.07
N ILE A 14 -12.45 1.87 3.20
CA ILE A 14 -11.61 3.05 3.37
C ILE A 14 -11.49 3.83 2.06
N SER A 15 -11.46 5.15 2.18
CA SER A 15 -11.18 6.05 1.06
C SER A 15 -9.69 6.00 0.68
N ARG A 16 -9.39 6.25 -0.59
CA ARG A 16 -8.00 6.36 -1.09
C ARG A 16 -7.14 7.28 -0.23
N GLU A 17 -7.64 8.46 0.11
CA GLU A 17 -6.87 9.48 0.85
C GLU A 17 -6.50 8.99 2.26
N ALA A 18 -7.48 8.46 3.00
CA ALA A 18 -7.26 7.92 4.34
C ALA A 18 -6.28 6.73 4.31
N LEU A 19 -6.38 5.86 3.32
CA LEU A 19 -5.48 4.73 3.14
C LEU A 19 -4.04 5.18 2.84
N LEU A 20 -3.85 6.23 2.04
CA LEU A 20 -2.54 6.81 1.78
C LEU A 20 -1.95 7.46 3.04
N GLN A 21 -2.76 8.12 3.86
CA GLN A 21 -2.29 8.68 5.14
C GLN A 21 -1.80 7.56 6.08
N GLU A 22 -2.56 6.48 6.21
CA GLU A 22 -2.19 5.33 7.05
C GLU A 22 -0.92 4.65 6.51
N ALA A 23 -0.83 4.45 5.21
CA ALA A 23 0.34 3.91 4.55
C ALA A 23 1.58 4.78 4.82
N ASN A 24 1.46 6.11 4.67
CA ASN A 24 2.57 7.04 4.92
C ASN A 24 2.96 7.09 6.40
N ALA A 25 2.02 6.91 7.33
CA ALA A 25 2.33 6.78 8.76
C ALA A 25 3.13 5.49 9.04
N LEU A 26 2.72 4.36 8.45
CA LEU A 26 3.44 3.09 8.57
C LEU A 26 4.86 3.17 7.99
N ILE A 27 5.00 3.80 6.81
CA ILE A 27 6.29 4.04 6.17
C ILE A 27 7.23 4.81 7.09
N GLN A 28 6.77 5.90 7.72
CA GLN A 28 7.59 6.73 8.60
C GLN A 28 7.98 6.05 9.91
N ASN A 29 7.18 5.09 10.38
CA ASN A 29 7.45 4.35 11.62
C ASN A 29 8.32 3.10 11.42
N HIS A 30 8.67 2.76 10.17
CA HIS A 30 9.45 1.56 9.88
C HIS A 30 10.95 1.84 9.91
N ASP A 31 11.76 0.93 10.45
CA ASP A 31 13.22 1.11 10.58
C ASP A 31 13.93 1.33 9.22
N ASP A 32 13.47 0.64 8.18
CA ASP A 32 13.90 0.83 6.78
C ASP A 32 13.33 2.10 6.09
N TYR A 33 12.76 3.05 6.84
CA TYR A 33 12.27 4.31 6.27
C TYR A 33 13.40 5.07 5.56
N LEU A 34 13.15 5.43 4.31
CA LEU A 34 14.01 6.30 3.53
C LEU A 34 13.39 7.69 3.46
N HIS A 35 14.18 8.72 3.76
CA HIS A 35 13.73 10.10 3.67
C HIS A 35 13.23 10.42 2.25
N GLY A 36 11.96 10.82 2.15
CA GLY A 36 11.25 11.08 0.89
C GLY A 36 10.41 9.89 0.37
N MET A 37 10.45 8.73 1.03
CA MET A 37 9.58 7.60 0.68
C MET A 37 8.13 7.95 1.04
N ILE A 38 7.32 8.23 0.03
CA ILE A 38 5.91 8.60 0.19
C ILE A 38 5.08 7.82 -0.82
N ALA A 39 4.02 7.19 -0.34
CA ALA A 39 2.95 6.65 -1.17
C ALA A 39 2.03 7.80 -1.60
N ASN A 40 1.98 8.06 -2.91
CA ASN A 40 1.15 9.12 -3.49
C ASN A 40 -0.09 8.58 -4.20
N ALA A 41 -0.10 7.29 -4.54
CA ALA A 41 -1.20 6.65 -5.23
C ALA A 41 -1.40 5.22 -4.73
N VAL A 42 -2.67 4.81 -4.72
CA VAL A 42 -3.07 3.45 -4.35
C VAL A 42 -4.21 2.99 -5.25
N GLU A 43 -4.11 1.74 -5.68
CA GLU A 43 -5.08 1.06 -6.53
C GLU A 43 -5.40 -0.31 -5.93
N GLN A 44 -6.65 -0.75 -6.01
CA GLN A 44 -7.01 -2.11 -5.63
C GLN A 44 -7.06 -3.00 -6.87
N LYS A 45 -6.30 -4.09 -6.88
CA LYS A 45 -6.28 -5.10 -7.95
C LYS A 45 -6.55 -6.48 -7.35
N ASN A 46 -7.63 -7.14 -7.79
CA ASN A 46 -8.03 -8.47 -7.33
C ASN A 46 -8.11 -8.58 -5.78
N GLY A 47 -8.63 -7.54 -5.11
CA GLY A 47 -8.72 -7.52 -3.64
C GLY A 47 -7.42 -7.18 -2.91
N VAL A 48 -6.33 -6.89 -3.63
CA VAL A 48 -5.04 -6.45 -3.07
C VAL A 48 -4.79 -4.98 -3.40
N LEU A 49 -4.45 -4.19 -2.39
CA LEU A 49 -4.03 -2.81 -2.47
C LEU A 49 -2.60 -2.72 -2.99
N VAL A 50 -2.39 -1.96 -4.04
CA VAL A 50 -1.11 -1.73 -4.71
C VAL A 50 -0.76 -0.26 -4.54
N PHE A 51 0.29 -0.02 -3.75
CA PHE A 51 0.82 1.32 -3.51
C PHE A 51 1.85 1.70 -4.56
N ARG A 52 1.84 2.98 -4.94
CA ARG A 52 2.79 3.60 -5.86
C ARG A 52 3.31 4.89 -5.25
N GLY A 53 4.53 5.26 -5.62
CA GLY A 53 5.23 6.41 -5.07
C GLY A 53 6.60 6.58 -5.70
N GLU A 54 7.48 7.28 -5.00
CA GLU A 54 8.83 7.56 -5.48
C GLU A 54 9.77 6.35 -5.27
N TYR A 55 10.40 5.88 -6.36
CA TYR A 55 11.22 4.66 -6.37
C TYR A 55 12.73 4.91 -6.21
N PHE A 56 13.17 6.16 -6.05
CA PHE A 56 14.59 6.55 -5.89
C PHE A 56 15.53 5.84 -6.88
N LEU A 57 15.18 5.91 -8.16
CA LEU A 57 16.01 5.35 -9.23
C LEU A 57 17.28 6.18 -9.39
N ASP A 58 18.35 5.55 -9.86
CA ASP A 58 19.59 6.27 -10.19
C ASP A 58 19.43 7.13 -11.46
N SER A 59 20.48 7.88 -11.83
CA SER A 59 20.51 8.76 -13.00
C SER A 59 20.23 8.01 -14.31
N ASP A 60 20.58 6.72 -14.36
CA ASP A 60 20.30 5.81 -15.48
C ASP A 60 18.92 5.13 -15.39
N GLY A 61 18.10 5.46 -14.40
CA GLY A 61 16.78 4.84 -14.16
C GLY A 61 16.85 3.43 -13.60
N LEU A 62 18.03 2.99 -13.13
CA LEU A 62 18.23 1.65 -12.58
C LEU A 62 17.80 1.58 -11.11
N PRO A 63 17.26 0.42 -10.68
CA PRO A 63 16.92 0.20 -9.28
C PRO A 63 18.18 0.19 -8.42
N THR A 64 18.16 0.97 -7.35
CA THR A 64 19.22 1.00 -6.35
C THR A 64 18.81 0.24 -5.09
N ASN A 65 19.70 0.16 -4.11
CA ASN A 65 19.34 -0.35 -2.77
C ASN A 65 18.14 0.41 -2.17
N LYS A 66 17.99 1.71 -2.48
CA LYS A 66 16.85 2.51 -2.05
C LYS A 66 15.55 2.04 -2.70
N THR A 67 15.60 1.76 -3.99
CA THR A 67 14.46 1.21 -4.74
C THR A 67 14.00 -0.11 -4.15
N THR A 68 14.94 -1.00 -3.79
CA THR A 68 14.61 -2.29 -3.14
C THR A 68 13.88 -2.09 -1.82
N ALA A 69 14.33 -1.15 -0.98
CA ALA A 69 13.65 -0.83 0.28
C ALA A 69 12.22 -0.31 0.05
N VAL A 70 12.02 0.59 -0.93
CA VAL A 70 10.68 1.07 -1.31
C VAL A 70 9.78 -0.09 -1.75
N PHE A 71 10.27 -1.00 -2.59
CA PHE A 71 9.49 -2.16 -3.04
C PHE A 71 9.10 -3.07 -1.88
N ASN A 72 10.02 -3.36 -0.97
CA ASN A 72 9.74 -4.16 0.22
C ASN A 72 8.70 -3.48 1.10
N MET A 73 8.80 -2.17 1.29
CA MET A 73 7.84 -1.38 2.07
C MET A 73 6.45 -1.42 1.44
N PHE A 74 6.33 -1.09 0.15
CA PHE A 74 5.03 -1.10 -0.54
C PHE A 74 4.41 -2.50 -0.58
N LYS A 75 5.22 -3.55 -0.70
CA LYS A 75 4.75 -4.94 -0.59
C LYS A 75 4.23 -5.24 0.81
N HIS A 76 4.89 -4.77 1.86
CA HIS A 76 4.44 -4.95 3.24
C HIS A 76 3.12 -4.21 3.50
N LEU A 77 3.03 -2.94 3.09
CA LEU A 77 1.80 -2.13 3.20
C LEU A 77 0.65 -2.79 2.44
N ALA A 78 0.90 -3.23 1.20
CA ALA A 78 -0.06 -3.95 0.40
C ALA A 78 -0.60 -5.16 1.16
N HIS A 79 0.26 -5.98 1.74
CA HIS A 79 -0.18 -7.16 2.49
C HIS A 79 -1.01 -6.78 3.73
N VAL A 80 -0.44 -5.98 4.64
CA VAL A 80 -1.06 -5.63 5.93
C VAL A 80 -2.36 -4.85 5.75
N LEU A 81 -2.39 -3.89 4.83
CA LEU A 81 -3.57 -3.06 4.61
C LEU A 81 -4.62 -3.79 3.80
N SER A 82 -4.26 -4.67 2.86
CA SER A 82 -5.26 -5.43 2.08
C SER A 82 -6.00 -6.45 2.91
N GLU A 83 -5.41 -6.93 4.00
CA GLU A 83 -6.08 -7.82 4.95
C GLU A 83 -7.10 -7.06 5.80
N LYS A 84 -6.84 -5.78 6.10
CA LYS A 84 -7.66 -4.96 7.00
C LYS A 84 -8.71 -4.10 6.27
N TYR A 85 -8.38 -3.62 5.08
CA TYR A 85 -9.11 -2.59 4.39
C TYR A 85 -9.50 -2.98 2.97
N GLN A 86 -10.61 -2.42 2.50
CA GLN A 86 -11.02 -2.47 1.10
C GLN A 86 -11.23 -1.05 0.59
N LEU A 87 -10.77 -0.78 -0.63
CA LEU A 87 -10.93 0.53 -1.24
C LEU A 87 -12.38 0.66 -1.71
N VAL A 88 -13.06 1.73 -1.30
CA VAL A 88 -14.47 1.99 -1.65
C VAL A 88 -14.68 3.29 -2.43
N ASP A 89 -13.67 3.65 -3.23
CA ASP A 89 -13.67 4.84 -4.09
C ASP A 89 -14.97 4.99 -4.91
#